data_AF-A0A7S1EC26-F1
#
_entry.id   AF-A0A7S1EC26-F1
#
_cell.length_a   1.000
_cell.length_b   1.000
_cell.length_c   1.000
_cell.angle_alpha   90.00
_cell.angle_beta   90.00
_cell.angle_gamma   90.00
#
_symmetry.space_group_name_H-M   'P 1'
#
loop_
_entity.id
_entity.type
_entity.pdbx_description
1 polymer ?
#
loop_
_entity_poly.entity_id
_entity_poly.type
_entity_poly.pdbx_seq_one_letter_code
_entity_poly.pdbx_strand_id
1 'polypeptide(L)'
;EGKMKIAAGLVPTWTLPMTKPFVFESVYTAGDEDSQQRLREASQLREAVAAATMQGDSAAAAAAIDLYLPVLHGVVSSVAAHDGLPSTGGRLVFAWTSGGDKEPGKQYYSLYTLGYEVCMIVSTRAYCECNLAAQELESPSGMGDEPSKKALALLKSAASMFAAIASHVLPLNESLPVQRSLEVLPLYHRSLELLCRTSCQLLAINQAVIRGMSVPLVAKLYSGASQLCGLSLQHLSGLNSDWNDGSPPHPQLVFLAVPCPLRTHGCHSDGCD
;
A
#
# COMPACT_ATOMS: atom_id res chain seq x y z
N GLU A 1 -14.70 7.81 -9.31
CA GLU A 1 -13.84 7.06 -10.26
C GLU A 1 -12.56 6.64 -9.55
N GLY A 2 -12.45 5.37 -9.15
CA GLY A 2 -11.34 4.84 -8.34
C GLY A 2 -10.20 4.27 -9.18
N LYS A 3 -9.54 5.12 -9.98
CA LYS A 3 -8.31 4.74 -10.69
C LYS A 3 -7.11 5.16 -9.85
N MET A 4 -6.03 4.38 -9.89
CA MET A 4 -4.70 4.85 -9.43
C MET A 4 -4.40 6.16 -10.14
N LYS A 5 -4.23 7.25 -9.38
CA LYS A 5 -3.82 8.55 -9.92
C LYS A 5 -2.36 8.76 -9.60
N ILE A 6 -1.68 9.52 -10.44
CA ILE A 6 -0.31 9.92 -10.17
C ILE A 6 -0.35 11.40 -9.81
N ALA A 7 -0.20 11.71 -8.52
CA ALA A 7 -0.11 13.08 -8.05
C ALA A 7 1.20 13.71 -8.52
N ALA A 8 1.10 14.92 -9.08
CA ALA A 8 2.22 15.64 -9.72
C ALA A 8 3.03 14.83 -10.75
N GLY A 9 2.49 13.70 -11.26
CA GLY A 9 3.23 12.80 -12.15
C GLY A 9 4.36 11.99 -11.48
N LEU A 10 4.50 12.03 -10.14
CA LEU A 10 5.63 11.44 -9.41
C LEU A 10 5.24 10.36 -8.41
N VAL A 11 4.07 10.47 -7.78
CA VAL A 11 3.67 9.60 -6.68
C VAL A 11 2.35 8.90 -6.99
N PRO A 12 2.32 7.56 -6.96
CA PRO A 12 1.07 6.82 -7.06
C PRO A 12 0.18 7.08 -5.84
N THR A 13 -1.13 7.20 -6.07
CA THR A 13 -2.16 7.29 -5.02
C THR A 13 -3.16 6.17 -5.16
N TRP A 14 -3.75 5.79 -4.03
CA TRP A 14 -4.65 4.66 -3.92
C TRP A 14 -5.96 5.04 -3.24
N THR A 15 -7.03 4.36 -3.65
CA THR A 15 -8.25 4.35 -2.83
C THR A 15 -8.00 3.44 -1.63
N LEU A 16 -8.39 3.89 -0.43
CA LEU A 16 -8.19 3.09 0.78
C LEU A 16 -9.14 1.87 0.77
N PRO A 17 -8.63 0.66 1.07
CA PRO A 17 -9.46 -0.50 1.39
C PRO A 17 -10.46 -0.18 2.50
N MET A 18 -11.73 -0.52 2.27
CA MET A 18 -12.78 -0.43 3.29
C MET A 18 -12.99 -1.79 3.94
N THR A 19 -13.32 -1.80 5.23
CA THR A 19 -13.66 -3.03 5.95
C THR A 19 -15.09 -3.01 6.47
N LYS A 20 -15.71 -4.19 6.55
CA LYS A 20 -16.93 -4.37 7.35
C LYS A 20 -16.61 -4.33 8.86
N PRO A 21 -17.60 -3.99 9.71
CA PRO A 21 -17.47 -4.12 11.16
C PRO A 21 -17.10 -5.55 11.59
N PHE A 22 -16.32 -5.67 12.66
CA PHE A 22 -15.91 -6.94 13.26
C PHE A 22 -15.71 -6.74 14.76
N VAL A 23 -16.10 -7.74 15.54
CA VAL A 23 -16.11 -7.70 17.01
C VAL A 23 -15.33 -8.90 17.55
N PHE A 24 -14.13 -8.69 18.09
CA PHE A 24 -13.23 -9.74 18.57
C PHE A 24 -13.85 -10.59 19.69
N GLU A 25 -14.51 -9.96 20.66
CA GLU A 25 -15.14 -10.63 21.79
C GLU A 25 -16.32 -11.53 21.40
N SER A 26 -16.84 -11.40 20.17
CA SER A 26 -17.85 -12.32 19.65
C SER A 26 -17.26 -13.65 19.16
N VAL A 27 -15.96 -13.69 18.89
CA VAL A 27 -15.22 -14.83 18.32
C VAL A 27 -14.31 -15.48 19.37
N TYR A 28 -13.69 -14.66 20.22
CA TYR A 28 -12.76 -15.09 21.25
C TYR A 28 -13.33 -14.82 22.64
N THR A 29 -13.13 -15.76 23.56
CA THR A 29 -13.34 -15.53 25.00
C THR A 29 -12.02 -15.50 25.73
N ALA A 30 -11.86 -14.51 26.60
CA ALA A 30 -10.78 -14.50 27.57
C ALA A 30 -11.22 -15.14 28.90
N GLY A 31 -10.26 -15.76 29.60
CA GLY A 31 -10.51 -16.34 30.93
C GLY A 31 -10.52 -15.31 32.06
N ASP A 32 -10.00 -14.10 31.80
CA ASP A 32 -9.88 -13.00 32.75
C ASP A 32 -10.41 -11.69 32.17
N GLU A 33 -10.83 -10.78 33.06
CA GLU A 33 -11.46 -9.51 32.68
C GLU A 33 -10.50 -8.55 31.96
N ASP A 34 -9.21 -8.58 32.28
CA ASP A 34 -8.21 -7.71 31.65
C ASP A 34 -8.01 -8.09 30.18
N SER A 35 -7.85 -9.39 29.89
CA SER A 35 -7.79 -9.92 28.54
C SER A 35 -9.09 -9.69 27.77
N GLN A 36 -10.25 -9.82 28.44
CA GLN A 36 -11.55 -9.51 27.83
C GLN A 36 -11.66 -8.02 27.47
N GLN A 37 -11.17 -7.14 28.34
CA GLN A 37 -11.12 -5.70 28.09
C GLN A 37 -10.22 -5.36 26.90
N ARG A 38 -9.09 -6.05 26.72
CA ARG A 38 -8.22 -5.88 25.54
C ARG A 38 -8.89 -6.31 24.23
N LEU A 39 -9.73 -7.37 24.26
CA LEU A 39 -10.52 -7.75 23.08
C LEU A 39 -11.54 -6.65 22.71
N ARG A 40 -12.22 -6.07 23.72
CA ARG A 40 -13.13 -4.92 23.50
C ARG A 40 -12.40 -3.71 22.94
N GLU A 41 -11.21 -3.41 23.46
CA GLU A 41 -10.35 -2.34 22.94
C GLU A 41 -9.97 -2.59 21.48
N ALA A 42 -9.58 -3.83 21.12
CA ALA A 42 -9.27 -4.20 19.75
C ALA A 42 -10.46 -3.95 18.81
N SER A 43 -11.67 -4.31 19.23
CA SER A 43 -12.91 -4.07 18.46
C SER A 43 -13.18 -2.58 18.25
N GLN A 44 -13.04 -1.76 19.30
CA GLN A 44 -13.24 -0.30 19.22
C GLN A 44 -12.22 0.37 18.30
N LEU A 45 -10.95 0.03 18.44
CA LEU A 45 -9.89 0.58 17.58
C LEU A 45 -10.07 0.16 16.12
N ARG A 46 -10.50 -1.08 15.88
CA ARG A 46 -10.83 -1.55 14.53
C ARG A 46 -12.01 -0.79 13.92
N GLU A 47 -13.03 -0.46 14.72
CA GLU A 47 -14.16 0.36 14.27
C GLU A 47 -13.70 1.77 13.85
N ALA A 48 -12.75 2.37 14.59
CA ALA A 48 -12.15 3.64 14.22
C ALA A 48 -11.41 3.56 12.86
N VAL A 49 -10.69 2.46 12.60
CA VAL A 49 -10.07 2.21 11.29
C VAL A 49 -11.13 2.09 10.18
N ALA A 50 -12.21 1.35 10.43
CA ALA A 50 -13.30 1.19 9.47
C ALA A 50 -13.97 2.53 9.12
N ALA A 51 -14.22 3.37 10.13
CA ALA A 51 -14.80 4.69 9.94
C ALA A 51 -13.88 5.61 9.12
N ALA A 52 -12.58 5.66 9.45
CA ALA A 52 -11.62 6.52 8.77
C ALA A 52 -11.38 6.10 7.30
N THR A 53 -11.26 4.79 7.05
CA THR A 53 -11.10 4.26 5.67
C THR A 53 -12.34 4.50 4.81
N MET A 54 -13.54 4.40 5.37
CA MET A 54 -14.79 4.70 4.67
C MET A 54 -14.92 6.19 4.29
N GLN A 55 -14.34 7.10 5.08
CA GLN A 55 -14.27 8.52 4.77
C GLN A 55 -13.21 8.85 3.70
N GLY A 56 -12.28 7.92 3.43
CA GLY A 56 -11.17 8.14 2.51
C GLY A 56 -10.09 9.08 3.05
N ASP A 57 -10.11 9.41 4.35
CA ASP A 57 -9.13 10.27 4.98
C ASP A 57 -7.87 9.47 5.34
N SER A 58 -6.80 9.68 4.57
CA SER A 58 -5.53 8.97 4.75
C SER A 58 -4.81 9.35 6.05
N ALA A 59 -4.96 10.58 6.53
CA ALA A 59 -4.34 11.01 7.79
C ALA A 59 -5.06 10.39 8.99
N ALA A 60 -6.40 10.46 9.00
CA ALA A 60 -7.21 9.84 10.05
C ALA A 60 -7.05 8.32 10.06
N ALA A 61 -7.02 7.68 8.89
CA ALA A 61 -6.84 6.23 8.78
C ALA A 61 -5.44 5.80 9.25
N ALA A 62 -4.39 6.54 8.89
CA ALA A 62 -3.03 6.27 9.38
C ALA A 62 -2.98 6.32 10.92
N ALA A 63 -3.53 7.38 11.52
CA ALA A 63 -3.55 7.53 12.97
C ALA A 63 -4.35 6.42 13.68
N ALA A 64 -5.52 6.05 13.14
CA ALA A 64 -6.32 4.96 13.69
C ALA A 64 -5.59 3.60 13.60
N ILE A 65 -4.90 3.34 12.48
CA ILE A 65 -4.11 2.12 12.30
C ILE A 65 -2.92 2.08 13.27
N ASP A 66 -2.23 3.20 13.48
CA ASP A 66 -1.07 3.27 14.39
C ASP A 66 -1.47 2.95 15.85
N LEU A 67 -2.71 3.24 16.24
CA LEU A 67 -3.28 2.84 17.54
C LEU A 67 -3.72 1.36 17.56
N TYR A 68 -4.33 0.88 16.47
CA TYR A 68 -4.87 -0.48 16.39
C TYR A 68 -3.79 -1.57 16.25
N LEU A 69 -2.74 -1.31 15.47
CA LEU A 69 -1.75 -2.32 15.08
C LEU A 69 -1.06 -3.00 16.28
N PRO A 70 -0.63 -2.28 17.34
CA PRO A 70 -0.05 -2.91 18.53
C PRO A 70 -1.03 -3.86 19.24
N VAL A 71 -2.31 -3.49 19.31
CA VAL A 71 -3.35 -4.30 19.93
C VAL A 71 -3.63 -5.55 19.09
N LEU A 72 -3.75 -5.39 17.76
CA LEU A 72 -3.90 -6.51 16.84
C LEU A 72 -2.72 -7.49 16.92
N HIS A 73 -1.48 -6.98 17.00
CA HIS A 73 -0.31 -7.81 17.19
C HIS A 73 -0.36 -8.59 18.52
N GLY A 74 -0.84 -7.97 19.58
CA GLY A 74 -1.12 -8.63 20.86
C GLY A 74 -2.10 -9.79 20.70
N VAL A 75 -3.22 -9.58 19.99
CA VAL A 75 -4.21 -10.64 19.71
C VAL A 75 -3.58 -11.79 18.91
N VAL A 76 -2.84 -11.48 17.84
CA VAL A 76 -2.13 -12.48 17.02
C VAL A 76 -1.17 -13.31 17.88
N SER A 77 -0.37 -12.65 18.71
CA SER A 77 0.63 -13.31 19.57
C SER A 77 -0.03 -14.21 20.59
N SER A 78 -1.12 -13.76 21.23
CA SER A 78 -1.87 -14.56 22.19
C SER A 78 -2.50 -15.79 21.57
N VAL A 79 -3.11 -15.65 20.39
CA VAL A 79 -3.70 -16.78 19.63
C VAL A 79 -2.62 -17.80 19.25
N ALA A 80 -1.47 -17.33 18.76
CA ALA A 80 -0.36 -18.22 18.38
C ALA A 80 0.25 -18.96 19.58
N ALA A 81 0.33 -18.34 20.75
CA ALA A 81 0.94 -18.93 21.95
C ALA A 81 0.09 -20.01 22.63
N HIS A 82 -1.22 -20.06 22.38
CA HIS A 82 -2.15 -20.92 23.12
C HIS A 82 -2.78 -22.03 22.26
N ASP A 83 -2.18 -22.37 21.10
CA ASP A 83 -2.83 -23.22 20.08
C ASP A 83 -4.26 -22.72 19.71
N GLY A 84 -4.46 -21.39 19.79
CA GLY A 84 -5.75 -20.73 19.70
C GLY A 84 -6.22 -20.12 21.03
N LEU A 85 -6.93 -18.99 20.95
CA LEU A 85 -7.78 -18.59 22.08
C LEU A 85 -9.03 -19.49 22.10
N PRO A 86 -9.63 -19.76 23.28
CA PRO A 86 -10.91 -20.44 23.36
C PRO A 86 -11.93 -19.71 22.46
N SER A 87 -12.36 -20.38 21.39
CA SER A 87 -13.36 -19.82 20.48
C SER A 87 -14.73 -20.00 21.09
N THR A 88 -15.54 -18.94 21.07
CA THR A 88 -16.97 -18.96 21.44
C THR A 88 -17.85 -19.75 20.47
N GLY A 89 -17.27 -20.32 19.41
CA GLY A 89 -18.00 -20.84 18.26
C GLY A 89 -18.33 -19.77 17.22
N GLY A 90 -17.97 -18.50 17.45
CA GLY A 90 -18.02 -17.45 16.44
C GLY A 90 -17.04 -17.73 15.30
N ARG A 91 -17.46 -17.51 14.05
CA ARG A 91 -16.58 -17.65 12.89
C ARG A 91 -15.75 -16.37 12.73
N LEU A 92 -14.42 -16.50 12.77
CA LEU A 92 -13.50 -15.41 12.43
C LEU A 92 -13.69 -15.06 10.95
N VAL A 93 -14.25 -13.89 10.64
CA VAL A 93 -14.44 -13.42 9.26
C VAL A 93 -14.04 -11.95 9.16
N PHE A 94 -12.95 -11.69 8.44
CA PHE A 94 -12.58 -10.34 8.05
C PHE A 94 -12.99 -10.11 6.60
N ALA A 95 -13.63 -8.98 6.33
CA ALA A 95 -14.10 -8.64 4.99
C ALA A 95 -13.61 -7.25 4.60
N TRP A 96 -12.75 -7.22 3.58
CA TRP A 96 -12.13 -6.00 3.07
C TRP A 96 -12.37 -5.83 1.58
N THR A 97 -12.47 -4.60 1.11
CA THR A 97 -12.36 -4.29 -0.32
C THR A 97 -10.87 -4.19 -0.70
N SER A 98 -10.55 -4.29 -1.99
CA SER A 98 -9.18 -4.03 -2.45
C SER A 98 -8.99 -2.57 -2.84
N GLY A 99 -7.82 -2.01 -2.56
CA GLY A 99 -7.39 -0.70 -3.06
C GLY A 99 -6.86 -0.75 -4.50
N GLY A 100 -6.53 -1.95 -4.98
CA GLY A 100 -6.03 -2.21 -6.34
C GLY A 100 -7.10 -2.60 -7.36
N ASP A 101 -8.35 -2.81 -6.93
CA ASP A 101 -9.44 -3.18 -7.84
C ASP A 101 -9.78 -2.08 -8.86
N LYS A 102 -10.24 -2.48 -10.04
CA LYS A 102 -10.74 -1.53 -11.08
C LYS A 102 -11.88 -0.66 -10.58
N GLU A 103 -12.70 -1.22 -9.70
CA GLU A 103 -13.87 -0.57 -9.14
C GLU A 103 -13.77 -0.63 -7.62
N PRO A 104 -12.88 0.21 -7.02
CA PRO A 104 -12.66 0.20 -5.58
C PRO A 104 -13.96 0.32 -4.81
N GLY A 105 -14.09 -0.50 -3.76
CA GLY A 105 -15.23 -0.47 -2.86
C GLY A 105 -16.44 -1.32 -3.28
N LYS A 106 -16.46 -1.89 -4.50
CA LYS A 106 -17.62 -2.69 -4.95
C LYS A 106 -17.64 -4.12 -4.41
N GLN A 107 -16.48 -4.77 -4.33
CA GLN A 107 -16.36 -6.15 -3.93
C GLN A 107 -15.65 -6.26 -2.58
N TYR A 108 -16.24 -7.03 -1.67
CA TYR A 108 -15.61 -7.44 -0.43
C TYR A 108 -15.03 -8.84 -0.59
N TYR A 109 -13.78 -8.99 -0.22
CA TYR A 109 -13.06 -10.26 -0.12
C TYR A 109 -13.00 -10.67 1.35
N SER A 110 -13.46 -11.88 1.62
CA SER A 110 -13.51 -12.43 2.98
C SER A 110 -12.51 -13.54 3.17
N LEU A 111 -11.78 -13.47 4.27
CA LEU A 111 -10.82 -14.47 4.72
C LEU A 111 -10.93 -14.63 6.23
N TYR A 112 -10.51 -15.79 6.73
CA TYR A 112 -10.82 -16.25 8.08
C TYR A 112 -9.59 -16.30 8.98
N THR A 113 -8.56 -15.51 8.68
CA THR A 113 -7.28 -15.54 9.40
C THR A 113 -6.90 -14.17 9.91
N LEU A 114 -6.23 -14.13 11.07
CA LEU A 114 -5.63 -12.90 11.57
C LEU A 114 -4.50 -12.41 10.66
N GLY A 115 -3.79 -13.32 9.98
CA GLY A 115 -2.77 -12.97 9.00
C GLY A 115 -3.33 -12.12 7.85
N TYR A 116 -4.55 -12.42 7.39
CA TYR A 116 -5.23 -11.57 6.40
C TYR A 116 -5.54 -10.18 6.95
N GLU A 117 -6.07 -10.07 8.17
CA GLU A 117 -6.34 -8.76 8.80
C GLU A 117 -5.05 -7.94 8.94
N VAL A 118 -3.95 -8.54 9.43
CA VAL A 118 -2.64 -7.88 9.51
C VAL A 118 -2.19 -7.41 8.14
N CYS A 119 -2.31 -8.27 7.12
CA CYS A 119 -1.96 -7.91 5.75
C CYS A 119 -2.75 -6.68 5.26
N MET A 120 -4.07 -6.68 5.42
CA MET A 120 -4.93 -5.59 4.97
C MET A 120 -4.66 -4.29 5.73
N ILE A 121 -4.43 -4.35 7.05
CA ILE A 121 -4.13 -3.19 7.87
C ILE A 121 -2.79 -2.56 7.47
N VAL A 122 -1.72 -3.35 7.35
CA VAL A 122 -0.40 -2.83 6.98
C VAL A 122 -0.40 -2.33 5.53
N SER A 123 -1.13 -3.00 4.62
CA SER A 123 -1.32 -2.53 3.23
C SER A 123 -2.00 -1.17 3.21
N THR A 124 -3.09 -1.02 3.97
CA THR A 124 -3.84 0.23 4.07
C THR A 124 -2.97 1.34 4.67
N ARG A 125 -2.13 1.04 5.65
CA ARG A 125 -1.18 2.00 6.22
C ARG A 125 -0.17 2.50 5.20
N ALA A 126 0.35 1.59 4.36
CA ALA A 126 1.28 1.94 3.28
C ALA A 126 0.61 2.76 2.17
N TYR A 127 -0.66 2.49 1.86
CA TYR A 127 -1.45 3.36 0.97
C TYR A 127 -1.65 4.76 1.56
N CYS A 128 -1.92 4.87 2.86
CA CYS A 128 -2.01 6.17 3.54
C CYS A 128 -0.71 6.96 3.41
N GLU A 129 0.46 6.33 3.65
CA GLU A 129 1.78 6.97 3.47
C GLU A 129 1.96 7.55 2.07
N CYS A 130 1.57 6.80 1.03
CA CYS A 130 1.70 7.27 -0.34
C CYS A 130 0.74 8.42 -0.67
N ASN A 131 -0.50 8.34 -0.19
CA ASN A 131 -1.48 9.40 -0.37
C ASN A 131 -1.04 10.69 0.35
N LEU A 132 -0.46 10.57 1.55
CA LEU A 132 0.10 11.71 2.28
C LEU A 132 1.34 12.29 1.55
N ALA A 133 2.19 11.44 0.99
CA ALA A 133 3.33 11.89 0.18
C ALA A 133 2.85 12.68 -1.06
N ALA A 134 1.78 12.22 -1.71
CA ALA A 134 1.14 12.95 -2.80
C ALA A 134 0.62 14.32 -2.34
N GLN A 135 -0.07 14.40 -1.19
CA GLN A 135 -0.60 15.65 -0.65
C GLN A 135 0.51 16.67 -0.34
N GLU A 136 1.65 16.23 0.20
CA GLU A 136 2.81 17.11 0.44
C GLU A 136 3.32 17.71 -0.88
N LEU A 137 3.34 16.95 -1.97
CA LEU A 137 3.79 17.40 -3.30
C LEU A 137 2.75 18.24 -4.05
N GLU A 138 1.46 18.08 -3.74
CA GLU A 138 0.37 18.89 -4.30
C GLU A 138 0.22 20.25 -3.59
N SER A 139 0.89 20.44 -2.45
CA SER A 139 0.93 21.73 -1.78
C SER A 139 1.51 22.83 -2.68
N PRO A 140 1.17 24.13 -2.48
CA PRO A 140 1.69 25.23 -3.30
C PRO A 140 3.22 25.34 -3.32
N SER A 141 3.89 24.76 -2.32
CA SER A 141 5.34 24.67 -2.19
C SER A 141 5.89 23.27 -2.47
N GLY A 142 5.11 22.35 -3.03
CA GLY A 142 5.38 20.91 -3.05
C GLY A 142 6.68 20.47 -3.72
N MET A 143 7.26 21.31 -4.59
CA MET A 143 8.58 21.08 -5.20
C MET A 143 9.76 21.70 -4.42
N GLY A 144 9.49 22.33 -3.28
CA GLY A 144 10.50 22.83 -2.36
C GLY A 144 11.23 21.69 -1.64
N ASP A 145 12.39 22.02 -1.07
CA ASP A 145 13.24 21.06 -0.36
C ASP A 145 12.49 20.34 0.78
N GLU A 146 11.71 21.07 1.58
CA GLU A 146 11.03 20.51 2.75
C GLU A 146 9.88 19.55 2.39
N PRO A 147 8.89 19.92 1.54
CA PRO A 147 7.85 18.98 1.12
C PRO A 147 8.42 17.76 0.39
N SER A 148 9.44 17.95 -0.46
CA SER A 148 10.11 16.84 -1.13
C SER A 148 10.79 15.87 -0.16
N LYS A 149 11.44 16.38 0.90
CA LYS A 149 12.03 15.54 1.96
C LYS A 149 10.96 14.76 2.72
N LYS A 150 9.84 15.39 3.07
CA LYS A 150 8.72 14.74 3.75
C LYS A 150 8.10 13.64 2.89
N ALA A 151 7.75 13.96 1.64
CA ALA A 151 7.22 13.00 0.69
C ALA A 151 8.19 11.82 0.48
N LEU A 152 9.48 12.09 0.39
CA LEU A 152 10.52 11.05 0.29
C LEU A 152 10.56 10.14 1.53
N ALA A 153 10.40 10.69 2.73
CA ALA A 153 10.36 9.91 3.97
C ALA A 153 9.13 8.99 4.01
N LEU A 154 7.94 9.52 3.68
CA LEU A 154 6.68 8.78 3.62
C LEU A 154 6.76 7.64 2.59
N LEU A 155 7.30 7.89 1.39
CA LEU A 155 7.46 6.86 0.35
C LEU A 155 8.46 5.76 0.73
N LYS A 156 9.54 6.11 1.42
CA LYS A 156 10.49 5.11 1.97
C LYS A 156 9.82 4.24 3.03
N SER A 157 8.98 4.85 3.87
CA SER A 157 8.16 4.15 4.87
C SER A 157 7.19 3.18 4.18
N ALA A 158 6.44 3.65 3.17
CA ALA A 158 5.53 2.79 2.39
C ALA A 158 6.27 1.62 1.73
N ALA A 159 7.41 1.89 1.09
CA ALA A 159 8.23 0.85 0.45
C ALA A 159 8.68 -0.22 1.44
N SER A 160 9.10 0.15 2.65
CA SER A 160 9.52 -0.83 3.65
C SER A 160 8.35 -1.65 4.18
N MET A 161 7.16 -1.05 4.32
CA MET A 161 5.94 -1.78 4.68
C MET A 161 5.56 -2.81 3.61
N PHE A 162 5.55 -2.43 2.33
CA PHE A 162 5.28 -3.36 1.23
C PHE A 162 6.32 -4.49 1.16
N ALA A 163 7.61 -4.17 1.33
CA ALA A 163 8.67 -5.17 1.39
C ALA A 163 8.47 -6.15 2.56
N ALA A 164 8.06 -5.65 3.73
CA ALA A 164 7.81 -6.46 4.92
C ALA A 164 6.59 -7.38 4.71
N ILE A 165 5.49 -6.87 4.15
CA ILE A 165 4.30 -7.68 3.83
C ILE A 165 4.67 -8.84 2.90
N ALA A 166 5.36 -8.53 1.80
CA ALA A 166 5.77 -9.51 0.80
C ALA A 166 6.72 -10.59 1.35
N SER A 167 7.52 -10.27 2.37
CA SER A 167 8.54 -11.17 2.93
C SER A 167 8.05 -11.97 4.14
N HIS A 168 7.18 -11.38 4.96
CA HIS A 168 6.92 -11.88 6.32
C HIS A 168 5.44 -12.13 6.62
N VAL A 169 4.52 -11.41 5.97
CA VAL A 169 3.07 -11.53 6.23
C VAL A 169 2.42 -12.49 5.23
N LEU A 170 2.90 -12.50 3.98
CA LEU A 170 2.30 -13.25 2.89
C LEU A 170 2.81 -14.66 2.57
N PRO A 171 3.69 -15.34 3.33
CA PRO A 171 3.55 -16.78 3.42
C PRO A 171 2.30 -17.07 4.27
N LEU A 172 1.12 -16.64 3.79
CA LEU A 172 -0.15 -17.15 4.26
C LEU A 172 -0.10 -18.64 3.94
N ASN A 173 0.23 -19.47 4.93
CA ASN A 173 0.46 -20.92 4.79
C ASN A 173 -0.81 -21.70 4.36
N GLU A 174 -1.82 -21.01 3.85
CA GLU A 174 -3.14 -21.52 3.51
C GLU A 174 -3.40 -21.38 2.00
N SER A 175 -4.13 -22.34 1.45
CA SER A 175 -4.67 -22.24 0.10
C SER A 175 -5.60 -21.03 0.02
N LEU A 176 -5.13 -19.94 -0.61
CA LEU A 176 -5.94 -18.75 -0.82
C LEU A 176 -7.22 -19.10 -1.62
N PRO A 177 -8.37 -18.47 -1.30
CA PRO A 177 -9.59 -18.69 -2.06
C PRO A 177 -9.42 -18.27 -3.52
N VAL A 178 -10.28 -18.81 -4.39
CA VAL A 178 -10.30 -18.48 -5.82
C VAL A 178 -10.54 -16.97 -6.01
N GLN A 179 -11.50 -16.41 -5.28
CA GLN A 179 -11.73 -14.97 -5.20
C GLN A 179 -10.96 -14.40 -4.02
N ARG A 180 -9.98 -13.55 -4.31
CA ARG A 180 -9.09 -12.93 -3.33
C ARG A 180 -8.69 -11.54 -3.79
N SER A 181 -8.33 -10.68 -2.84
CA SER A 181 -7.83 -9.34 -3.15
C SER A 181 -6.40 -9.38 -3.69
N LEU A 182 -5.96 -8.32 -4.36
CA LEU A 182 -4.57 -8.20 -4.83
C LEU A 182 -3.58 -8.12 -3.65
N GLU A 183 -4.03 -7.55 -2.53
CA GLU A 183 -3.24 -7.38 -1.31
C GLU A 183 -2.80 -8.70 -0.68
N VAL A 184 -3.37 -9.85 -1.02
CA VAL A 184 -2.88 -11.14 -0.51
C VAL A 184 -1.76 -11.76 -1.36
N LEU A 185 -1.33 -11.09 -2.44
CA LEU A 185 -0.33 -11.61 -3.36
C LEU A 185 1.06 -10.99 -3.08
N PRO A 186 2.09 -11.80 -2.80
CA PRO A 186 3.45 -11.27 -2.57
C PRO A 186 3.98 -10.43 -3.74
N LEU A 187 3.75 -10.88 -4.99
CA LEU A 187 4.20 -10.17 -6.19
C LEU A 187 3.55 -8.79 -6.33
N TYR A 188 2.31 -8.61 -5.85
CA TYR A 188 1.64 -7.32 -5.86
C TYR A 188 2.39 -6.34 -4.95
N HIS A 189 2.67 -6.73 -3.70
CA HIS A 189 3.44 -5.90 -2.77
C HIS A 189 4.87 -5.63 -3.23
N ARG A 190 5.56 -6.61 -3.83
CA ARG A 190 6.87 -6.38 -4.46
C ARG A 190 6.81 -5.35 -5.58
N SER A 191 5.73 -5.35 -6.34
CA SER A 191 5.52 -4.34 -7.38
C SER A 191 5.35 -2.96 -6.76
N LEU A 192 4.53 -2.84 -5.72
CA LEU A 192 4.28 -1.58 -5.01
C LEU A 192 5.54 -1.05 -4.32
N GLU A 193 6.34 -1.92 -3.68
CA GLU A 193 7.66 -1.58 -3.14
C GLU A 193 8.52 -0.90 -4.21
N LEU A 194 8.66 -1.52 -5.38
CA LEU A 194 9.46 -1.01 -6.49
C LEU A 194 8.88 0.29 -7.05
N LEU A 195 7.56 0.46 -7.08
CA LEU A 195 6.92 1.72 -7.47
C LEU A 195 7.26 2.85 -6.51
N CYS A 196 7.11 2.64 -5.19
CA CYS A 196 7.49 3.63 -4.18
C CYS A 196 8.97 4.01 -4.29
N ARG A 197 9.86 3.03 -4.51
CA ARG A 197 11.30 3.29 -4.72
C ARG A 197 11.56 4.07 -6.01
N THR A 198 10.81 3.78 -7.08
CA THR A 198 10.87 4.55 -8.34
C THR A 198 10.45 6.00 -8.08
N SER A 199 9.34 6.24 -7.38
CA SER A 199 8.88 7.58 -7.00
C SER A 199 9.92 8.34 -6.16
N CYS A 200 10.55 7.67 -5.17
CA CYS A 200 11.67 8.23 -4.42
C CYS A 200 12.80 8.71 -5.34
N GLN A 201 13.16 7.91 -6.34
CA GLN A 201 14.23 8.23 -7.28
C GLN A 201 13.84 9.38 -8.22
N LEU A 202 12.58 9.44 -8.66
CA LEU A 202 12.05 10.56 -9.45
C LEU A 202 12.06 11.87 -8.67
N LEU A 203 11.72 11.84 -7.37
CA LEU A 203 11.84 13.02 -6.50
C LEU A 203 13.30 13.48 -6.37
N ALA A 204 14.23 12.54 -6.17
CA ALA A 204 15.65 12.85 -6.10
C ALA A 204 16.19 13.43 -7.43
N ILE A 205 15.72 12.92 -8.56
CA ILE A 205 16.04 13.45 -9.90
C ILE A 205 15.55 14.89 -10.04
N ASN A 206 14.31 15.17 -9.67
CA ASN A 206 13.76 16.53 -9.77
C ASN A 206 14.57 17.50 -8.90
N GLN A 207 14.93 17.10 -7.68
CA GLN A 207 15.79 17.90 -6.81
C GLN A 207 17.21 18.09 -7.39
N ALA A 208 17.78 17.07 -8.03
CA ALA A 208 19.07 17.18 -8.71
C ALA A 208 19.01 18.18 -9.88
N VAL A 209 17.92 18.16 -10.65
CA VAL A 209 17.69 19.11 -11.76
C VAL A 209 17.54 20.53 -11.23
N ILE A 210 16.71 20.75 -10.20
CA ILE A 210 16.52 22.08 -9.57
C ILE A 210 17.84 22.65 -9.05
N ARG A 211 18.70 21.79 -8.48
CA ARG A 211 20.02 22.18 -7.96
C ARG A 211 21.09 22.34 -9.04
N GLY A 212 20.76 22.20 -10.32
CA GLY A 212 21.70 22.36 -11.43
C GLY A 212 22.79 21.29 -11.45
N MET A 213 22.50 20.05 -11.04
CA MET A 213 23.46 18.94 -11.13
C MET A 213 23.77 18.58 -12.59
N SER A 214 24.91 17.93 -12.83
CA SER A 214 25.38 17.62 -14.19
C SER A 214 24.45 16.65 -14.93
N VAL A 215 24.28 16.87 -16.24
CA VAL A 215 23.44 16.03 -17.12
C VAL A 215 23.80 14.54 -17.06
N PRO A 216 25.09 14.12 -17.07
CA PRO A 216 25.44 12.70 -16.97
C PRO A 216 24.97 12.05 -15.67
N LEU A 217 25.00 12.81 -14.55
CA LEU A 217 24.51 12.31 -13.26
C LEU A 217 22.99 12.14 -13.28
N VAL A 218 22.26 13.15 -13.77
CA VAL A 218 20.79 13.10 -13.91
C VAL A 218 20.37 11.95 -14.83
N ALA A 219 21.06 11.74 -15.95
CA ALA A 219 20.79 10.63 -16.86
C ALA A 219 21.01 9.26 -16.19
N LYS A 220 22.07 9.10 -15.40
CA LYS A 220 22.32 7.88 -14.63
C LYS A 220 21.21 7.60 -13.61
N LEU A 221 20.71 8.65 -12.93
CA LEU A 221 19.57 8.52 -12.03
C LEU A 221 18.30 8.09 -12.78
N TYR A 222 18.01 8.65 -13.95
CA TYR A 222 16.87 8.21 -14.78
C TYR A 222 16.97 6.75 -15.19
N SER A 223 18.16 6.29 -15.59
CA SER A 223 18.37 4.88 -15.94
C SER A 223 18.02 3.95 -14.77
N GLY A 224 18.37 4.30 -13.53
CA GLY A 224 18.02 3.50 -12.36
C GLY A 224 16.51 3.50 -12.08
N ALA A 225 15.84 4.65 -12.20
CA ALA A 225 14.39 4.74 -12.04
C ALA A 225 13.66 3.88 -13.09
N SER A 226 14.12 3.92 -14.34
CA SER A 226 13.58 3.09 -15.43
C SER A 226 13.73 1.60 -15.16
N GLN A 227 14.87 1.16 -14.61
CA GLN A 227 15.10 -0.24 -14.24
C GLN A 227 14.14 -0.69 -13.13
N LEU A 228 13.98 0.10 -12.06
CA LEU A 228 13.05 -0.21 -10.97
C LEU A 228 11.60 -0.29 -11.47
N CYS A 229 11.20 0.65 -12.32
CA CYS A 229 9.87 0.65 -12.94
C CYS A 229 9.65 -0.59 -13.83
N GLY A 230 10.66 -0.96 -14.64
CA GLY A 230 10.60 -2.15 -15.50
C GLY A 230 10.42 -3.44 -14.70
N LEU A 231 11.15 -3.59 -13.58
CA LEU A 231 11.00 -4.73 -12.67
C LEU A 231 9.62 -4.76 -12.02
N SER A 232 9.09 -3.61 -11.61
CA SER A 232 7.73 -3.53 -11.06
C SER A 232 6.68 -4.00 -12.08
N LEU A 233 6.77 -3.53 -13.32
CA LEU A 233 5.87 -3.96 -14.39
C LEU A 233 5.99 -5.46 -14.69
N GLN A 234 7.19 -6.02 -14.63
CA GLN A 234 7.40 -7.45 -14.77
C GLN A 234 6.65 -8.24 -13.68
N HIS A 235 6.77 -7.82 -12.40
CA HIS A 235 6.02 -8.46 -11.31
C HIS A 235 4.50 -8.34 -11.49
N LEU A 236 4.01 -7.17 -11.89
CA LEU A 236 2.58 -6.96 -12.17
C LEU A 236 2.08 -7.82 -13.33
N SER A 237 2.89 -7.99 -14.37
CA SER A 237 2.54 -8.87 -15.50
C SER A 237 2.47 -10.34 -15.08
N GLY A 238 3.31 -10.75 -14.12
CA GLY A 238 3.28 -12.08 -13.51
C GLY A 238 2.05 -12.35 -12.64
N LEU A 239 1.35 -11.31 -12.17
CA LEU A 239 0.09 -11.52 -11.43
C LEU A 239 -0.98 -12.20 -12.29
N ASN A 240 -0.97 -12.00 -13.61
CA ASN A 240 -1.93 -12.64 -14.50
C ASN A 240 -1.78 -14.16 -14.55
N SER A 241 -0.58 -14.72 -14.33
CA SER A 241 -0.39 -16.18 -14.29
C SER A 241 -0.82 -16.79 -12.95
N ASP A 242 -0.74 -16.03 -11.86
CA ASP A 242 -1.20 -16.48 -10.54
C ASP A 242 -2.72 -16.35 -10.39
N TRP A 243 -3.36 -15.48 -11.18
CA TRP A 243 -4.79 -15.26 -11.18
C TRP A 243 -5.50 -16.35 -12.00
N ASN A 244 -6.00 -17.40 -11.33
CA ASN A 244 -6.69 -18.53 -11.95
C ASN A 244 -7.70 -18.09 -13.05
N ASP A 245 -7.68 -18.83 -14.17
CA ASP A 245 -8.35 -18.69 -15.49
C ASP A 245 -9.84 -18.29 -15.56
N GLY A 246 -10.52 -18.02 -14.45
CA GLY A 246 -11.95 -17.69 -14.42
C GLY A 246 -12.29 -16.20 -14.34
N SER A 247 -11.32 -15.33 -14.06
CA SER A 247 -11.56 -13.87 -13.97
C SER A 247 -10.99 -13.17 -15.20
N PRO A 248 -11.69 -12.19 -15.79
CA PRO A 248 -11.13 -11.44 -16.91
C PRO A 248 -9.80 -10.81 -16.48
N PRO A 249 -8.77 -10.79 -17.36
CA PRO A 249 -7.48 -10.16 -17.06
C PRO A 249 -7.72 -8.75 -16.52
N HIS A 250 -6.80 -8.25 -15.69
CA HIS A 250 -6.92 -6.89 -15.15
C HIS A 250 -6.31 -5.88 -16.15
N PRO A 251 -7.06 -5.28 -17.10
CA PRO A 251 -6.57 -4.09 -17.78
C PRO A 251 -6.36 -3.01 -16.72
N GLN A 252 -5.28 -2.24 -16.87
CA GLN A 252 -5.04 -0.93 -16.23
C GLN A 252 -3.99 -0.81 -15.12
N LEU A 253 -3.01 -1.72 -15.01
CA LEU A 253 -1.66 -1.30 -14.55
C LEU A 253 -0.77 -0.90 -15.73
N VAL A 254 -1.37 -0.28 -16.74
CA VAL A 254 -0.69 0.32 -17.88
C VAL A 254 -0.76 1.83 -17.69
N PHE A 255 0.38 2.49 -17.91
CA PHE A 255 0.66 3.93 -17.78
C PHE A 255 1.28 4.40 -16.46
N LEU A 256 2.48 3.91 -16.19
CA LEU A 256 3.57 4.78 -15.75
C LEU A 256 4.53 4.95 -16.94
N ALA A 257 4.14 5.76 -17.94
CA ALA A 257 5.15 6.31 -18.82
C ALA A 257 5.93 7.31 -17.97
N VAL A 258 7.12 6.94 -17.49
CA VAL A 258 8.00 7.89 -16.80
C VAL A 258 8.21 9.05 -17.76
N PRO A 259 7.65 10.25 -17.50
CA PRO A 259 7.85 11.37 -18.41
C PRO A 259 9.34 11.66 -18.38
N CYS A 260 9.99 11.58 -19.54
CA CYS A 260 11.39 11.95 -19.68
C CYS A 260 11.44 13.46 -20.00
N PRO A 261 11.80 14.34 -19.05
CA PRO A 261 11.85 15.79 -19.29
C PRO A 261 13.00 16.19 -20.21
N LEU A 262 13.93 15.28 -20.54
CA LEU A 262 14.97 15.52 -21.54
C LEU A 262 14.42 15.76 -22.95
N ARG A 263 13.11 15.57 -23.18
CA ARG A 263 12.45 15.92 -24.45
C ARG A 263 12.05 17.39 -24.58
N THR A 264 12.01 18.18 -23.52
CA THR A 264 11.48 19.56 -23.56
C THR A 264 12.55 20.66 -23.58
N HIS A 265 13.82 20.34 -23.34
CA HIS A 265 14.91 21.29 -23.59
C HIS A 265 15.47 21.04 -24.99
N GLY A 266 15.12 21.95 -25.90
CA GLY A 266 15.42 21.87 -27.33
C GLY A 266 16.87 21.53 -27.63
N CYS A 267 17.06 20.47 -28.39
CA CYS A 267 18.15 20.42 -29.35
C CYS A 267 17.87 21.50 -30.40
N HIS A 268 18.21 22.76 -30.11
CA HIS A 268 18.51 23.71 -31.17
C HIS A 268 19.86 23.27 -31.75
N SER A 269 19.79 22.42 -32.77
CA SER A 269 20.85 22.26 -33.75
C SER A 269 20.90 23.53 -34.59
N ASP A 270 21.51 24.58 -34.07
CA ASP A 270 21.91 25.72 -34.87
C ASP A 270 23.28 25.42 -35.50
N GLY A 271 23.26 25.32 -36.83
CA GLY A 271 24.35 25.75 -37.71
C GLY A 271 25.63 24.93 -37.72
N CYS A 272 25.69 23.92 -38.60
CA CYS A 272 26.88 23.71 -39.42
C CYS A 272 26.48 24.08 -40.86
N ASP A 273 26.78 25.33 -41.22
CA ASP A 273 27.14 25.71 -42.60
C ASP A 273 28.65 25.94 -42.63
#